data_AF-A0A4P5VDK9-F1
#
_entry.id   AF-A0A4P5VDK9-F1
#
_cell.length_a   1.000
_cell.length_b   1.000
_cell.length_c   1.000
_cell.angle_alpha   90.00
_cell.angle_beta   90.00
_cell.angle_gamma   90.00
#
_symmetry.space_group_name_H-M   'P 1'
#
loop_
_entity.id
_entity.type
_entity.pdbx_description
1 polymer ?
#
loop_
_entity_poly.entity_id
_entity_poly.type
_entity_poly.pdbx_seq_one_letter_code
_entity_poly.pdbx_strand_id
1 'polypeptide(L)'
;MPTALLIGSCEPFSGKSAVVLGLGRQLLRLGVGLSFGKPLASDSDEDQRVQQPGDPLLDPDVRFVGSTLGLPESQLIPSLHTINADTAHGRLLAGDLAPGAGFEALKQRLQQGADDLALLEAAGSLSEGQLYGLSLVQLARGLEAPVVLVHPWQDSRSVDALLEARSQLGDGLAGVVLNIVEPDQVSQLRQEVVPALERLGIDVFGVMPRSPMLRSISVEELARRLGARVLCCSEQLNLLVETLSIGAMSVNSAMEFFRRRRNMAVITGADRTDIQLAALEASTQCLILTGVGEPLPQLLNRAEELEVPVLKVDHDTLSTVEVIEAAIGHVRLHEPVKATYAIRLVAEHCRFDALYERLKLPAPV
;
A
#
# COMPACT_ATOMS: atom_id res chain seq x y z
N MET A 1 2.41 -28.73 -9.53
CA MET A 1 2.34 -27.30 -9.91
C MET A 1 2.71 -26.50 -8.67
N PRO A 2 3.35 -25.33 -8.78
CA PRO A 2 3.57 -24.50 -7.60
C PRO A 2 2.21 -24.17 -6.98
N THR A 3 2.03 -24.53 -5.72
CA THR A 3 0.80 -24.29 -4.94
C THR A 3 0.72 -22.85 -4.44
N ALA A 4 1.82 -22.11 -4.50
CA ALA A 4 1.90 -20.72 -4.06
C ALA A 4 2.68 -19.83 -5.03
N LEU A 5 2.34 -18.55 -5.04
CA LEU A 5 3.03 -17.46 -5.70
C LEU A 5 3.29 -16.36 -4.67
N LEU A 6 4.54 -15.92 -4.54
CA LEU A 6 4.93 -14.87 -3.61
C LEU A 6 5.02 -13.52 -4.33
N ILE A 7 4.40 -12.50 -3.75
CA ILE A 7 4.58 -11.11 -4.16
C ILE A 7 5.45 -10.41 -3.12
N GLY A 8 6.68 -10.07 -3.52
CA GLY A 8 7.68 -9.46 -2.65
C GLY A 8 8.10 -8.06 -3.10
N SER A 9 8.96 -7.42 -2.31
CA SER A 9 9.60 -6.16 -2.66
C SER A 9 11.03 -6.12 -2.13
N CYS A 10 11.87 -5.30 -2.75
CA CYS A 10 13.22 -5.02 -2.22
C CYS A 10 13.17 -3.91 -1.17
N GLU A 11 12.22 -2.99 -1.30
CA GLU A 11 12.04 -1.83 -0.44
C GLU A 11 10.58 -1.72 0.04
N PRO A 12 10.35 -1.17 1.26
CA PRO A 12 9.01 -0.89 1.75
C PRO A 12 8.22 0.05 0.83
N PHE A 13 6.90 0.04 0.95
CA PHE A 13 5.99 0.94 0.21
C PHE A 13 6.11 0.91 -1.33
N SER A 14 6.61 -0.19 -1.88
CA SER A 14 6.73 -0.37 -3.34
C SER A 14 5.41 -0.56 -4.09
N GLY A 15 4.28 -0.68 -3.39
CA GLY A 15 2.96 -0.92 -3.98
C GLY A 15 2.61 -2.39 -4.23
N LYS A 16 3.20 -3.33 -3.46
CA LYS A 16 2.88 -4.77 -3.50
C LYS A 16 1.38 -5.06 -3.55
N SER A 17 0.64 -4.49 -2.61
CA SER A 17 -0.81 -4.74 -2.47
C SER A 17 -1.60 -4.31 -3.71
N ALA A 18 -1.14 -3.30 -4.47
CA ALA A 18 -1.76 -2.93 -5.74
C ALA A 18 -1.57 -4.02 -6.81
N VAL A 19 -0.35 -4.56 -6.90
CA VAL A 19 -0.03 -5.67 -7.81
C VAL A 19 -0.77 -6.94 -7.41
N VAL A 20 -0.85 -7.25 -6.12
CA VAL A 20 -1.64 -8.37 -5.57
C VAL A 20 -3.10 -8.27 -6.00
N LEU A 21 -3.74 -7.12 -5.82
CA LEU A 21 -5.14 -6.90 -6.20
C LEU A 21 -5.36 -7.08 -7.71
N GLY A 22 -4.49 -6.45 -8.52
CA GLY A 22 -4.60 -6.52 -9.97
C GLY A 22 -4.36 -7.92 -10.53
N LEU A 23 -3.30 -8.59 -10.07
CA LEU A 23 -2.96 -9.95 -10.47
C LEU A 23 -4.02 -10.95 -9.99
N GLY A 24 -4.44 -10.85 -8.72
CA GLY A 24 -5.51 -11.68 -8.17
C GLY A 24 -6.81 -11.55 -8.96
N ARG A 25 -7.19 -10.33 -9.35
CA ARG A 25 -8.37 -10.13 -10.20
C ARG A 25 -8.23 -10.75 -11.59
N GLN A 26 -7.05 -10.67 -12.20
CA GLN A 26 -6.79 -11.30 -13.50
C GLN A 26 -6.85 -12.83 -13.40
N LEU A 27 -6.23 -13.42 -12.38
CA LEU A 27 -6.28 -14.87 -12.14
C LEU A 27 -7.71 -15.38 -11.93
N LEU A 28 -8.52 -14.68 -11.14
CA LEU A 28 -9.94 -15.01 -10.96
C LEU A 28 -10.73 -14.93 -12.28
N ARG A 29 -10.42 -13.97 -13.16
CA ARG A 29 -11.05 -13.89 -14.50
C ARG A 29 -10.64 -15.04 -15.42
N LEU A 30 -9.45 -15.62 -15.22
CA LEU A 30 -9.00 -16.83 -15.90
C LEU A 30 -9.63 -18.11 -15.32
N GLY A 31 -10.48 -18.00 -14.29
CA GLY A 31 -11.11 -19.13 -13.63
C GLY A 31 -10.18 -19.88 -12.68
N VAL A 32 -9.04 -19.30 -12.29
CA VAL A 32 -8.12 -19.89 -11.33
C VAL A 32 -8.68 -19.71 -9.92
N GLY A 33 -8.84 -20.80 -9.18
CA GLY A 33 -9.14 -20.77 -7.75
C GLY A 33 -8.01 -20.09 -6.99
N LEU A 34 -8.33 -19.21 -6.05
CA LEU A 34 -7.33 -18.35 -5.40
C LEU A 34 -7.51 -18.36 -3.88
N SER A 35 -6.40 -18.55 -3.17
CA SER A 35 -6.31 -18.25 -1.74
C SER A 35 -5.36 -17.08 -1.52
N PHE A 36 -5.64 -16.20 -0.57
CA PHE A 36 -4.80 -15.02 -0.29
C PHE A 36 -4.34 -15.00 1.15
N GLY A 37 -3.08 -14.62 1.38
CA GLY A 37 -2.58 -14.39 2.72
C GLY A 37 -1.32 -13.57 2.77
N LYS A 38 -0.95 -13.22 4.01
CA LYS A 38 0.28 -12.51 4.33
C LYS A 38 0.96 -13.26 5.46
N PRO A 39 2.03 -14.05 5.20
CA PRO A 39 2.63 -14.90 6.23
C PRO A 39 3.10 -14.14 7.48
N LEU A 40 3.48 -12.87 7.31
CA LEU A 40 3.86 -11.96 8.38
C LEU A 40 2.91 -10.77 8.39
N ALA A 41 2.12 -10.64 9.46
CA ALA A 41 1.27 -9.48 9.65
C ALA A 41 2.13 -8.25 9.98
N SER A 42 1.81 -7.11 9.39
CA SER A 42 2.50 -5.86 9.72
C SER A 42 1.87 -5.24 10.96
N ASP A 43 2.68 -4.63 11.83
CA ASP A 43 2.15 -3.83 12.92
C ASP A 43 1.20 -2.77 12.36
N SER A 44 -0.02 -2.75 12.87
CA SER A 44 -1.00 -1.71 12.57
C SER A 44 -1.51 -1.20 13.89
N ASP A 45 -1.26 0.08 14.18
CA ASP A 45 -1.91 0.82 15.28
C ASP A 45 -3.46 0.79 15.19
N GLU A 46 -3.99 0.32 14.05
CA GLU A 46 -5.40 0.28 13.70
C GLU A 46 -6.27 -0.64 14.54
N ASP A 47 -5.76 -1.66 15.24
CA ASP A 47 -6.65 -2.48 16.03
C ASP A 47 -5.94 -3.17 17.21
N GLN A 48 -6.01 -2.52 18.38
CA GLN A 48 -6.09 -3.17 19.68
C GLN A 48 -7.40 -3.95 19.84
N ARG A 49 -7.92 -4.60 18.78
CA ARG A 49 -8.93 -5.64 18.98
C ARG A 49 -8.24 -6.70 19.81
N VAL A 50 -8.72 -6.87 21.03
CA VAL A 50 -8.38 -7.97 21.91
C VAL A 50 -8.61 -9.24 21.10
N GLN A 51 -7.56 -9.79 20.49
CA GLN A 51 -7.62 -11.09 19.84
C GLN A 51 -8.09 -12.05 20.93
N GLN A 52 -9.28 -12.61 20.74
CA GLN A 52 -9.73 -13.64 21.67
C GLN A 52 -8.77 -14.83 21.54
N PRO A 53 -8.38 -15.47 22.65
CA PRO A 53 -7.51 -16.63 22.59
C PRO A 53 -8.15 -17.70 21.68
N GLY A 54 -7.52 -17.96 20.53
CA GLY A 54 -7.97 -18.95 19.56
C GLY A 54 -8.45 -18.42 18.21
N ASP A 55 -8.65 -17.10 18.04
CA ASP A 55 -8.98 -16.55 16.73
C ASP A 55 -7.76 -16.58 15.78
N PRO A 56 -7.95 -16.92 14.49
CA PRO A 56 -6.88 -16.87 13.51
C PRO A 56 -6.38 -15.43 13.32
N LEU A 57 -5.06 -15.26 13.36
CA LEU A 57 -4.40 -13.98 13.10
C LEU A 57 -4.60 -13.58 11.63
N LEU A 58 -5.64 -12.81 11.34
CA LEU A 58 -5.93 -12.30 10.01
C LEU A 58 -5.59 -10.81 9.94
N ASP A 59 -4.49 -10.49 9.24
CA ASP A 59 -4.06 -9.12 8.95
C ASP A 59 -5.21 -8.33 8.26
N PRO A 60 -5.47 -7.06 8.63
CA PRO A 60 -6.48 -6.22 7.98
C PRO A 60 -6.32 -6.14 6.45
N ASP A 61 -5.09 -6.15 5.94
CA ASP A 61 -4.80 -6.15 4.50
C ASP A 61 -5.35 -7.44 3.85
N VAL A 62 -5.25 -8.58 4.54
CA VAL A 62 -5.80 -9.87 4.07
C VAL A 62 -7.31 -9.83 3.99
N ARG A 63 -7.98 -9.28 5.01
CA ARG A 63 -9.43 -9.11 5.00
C ARG A 63 -9.89 -8.17 3.89
N PHE A 64 -9.20 -7.04 3.72
CA PHE A 64 -9.52 -6.04 2.73
C PHE A 64 -9.32 -6.55 1.28
N VAL A 65 -8.18 -7.17 1.00
CA VAL A 65 -7.90 -7.75 -0.32
C VAL A 65 -8.87 -8.88 -0.61
N GLY A 66 -9.13 -9.74 0.38
CA GLY A 66 -10.11 -10.82 0.30
C GLY A 66 -11.50 -10.33 -0.09
N SER A 67 -12.03 -9.34 0.64
CA SER A 67 -13.34 -8.77 0.37
C SER A 67 -13.40 -8.08 -0.99
N THR A 68 -12.34 -7.35 -1.37
CA THR A 68 -12.24 -6.69 -2.67
C THR A 68 -12.28 -7.70 -3.81
N LEU A 69 -11.55 -8.82 -3.69
CA LEU A 69 -11.50 -9.87 -4.71
C LEU A 69 -12.76 -10.74 -4.72
N GLY A 70 -13.54 -10.74 -3.64
CA GLY A 70 -14.73 -11.58 -3.47
C GLY A 70 -14.40 -12.99 -2.95
N LEU A 71 -13.29 -13.14 -2.21
CA LEU A 71 -12.86 -14.40 -1.64
C LEU A 71 -13.63 -14.69 -0.33
N PRO A 72 -14.21 -15.89 -0.14
CA PRO A 72 -14.73 -16.33 1.15
C PRO A 72 -13.61 -16.47 2.20
N GLU A 73 -13.99 -16.42 3.48
CA GLU A 73 -13.03 -16.54 4.59
C GLU A 73 -12.21 -17.84 4.56
N SER A 74 -12.74 -18.92 3.99
CA SER A 74 -12.01 -20.19 3.80
C SER A 74 -10.80 -20.07 2.88
N GLN A 75 -10.80 -19.11 1.97
CA GLN A 75 -9.70 -18.80 1.05
C GLN A 75 -8.74 -17.75 1.61
N LEU A 76 -9.00 -17.21 2.80
CA LEU A 76 -8.07 -16.34 3.51
C LEU A 76 -7.11 -17.17 4.38
N ILE A 77 -5.82 -16.95 4.18
CA ILE A 77 -4.75 -17.63 4.88
C ILE A 77 -4.31 -16.73 6.05
N PRO A 78 -4.46 -17.18 7.31
CA PRO A 78 -3.99 -16.46 8.49
C PRO A 78 -2.48 -16.26 8.46
N SER A 79 -2.04 -15.13 9.01
CA SER A 79 -0.65 -14.82 9.26
C SER A 79 -0.08 -15.72 10.35
N LEU A 80 1.21 -16.05 10.23
CA LEU A 80 1.91 -16.93 11.15
C LEU A 80 2.42 -16.17 12.38
N HIS A 81 2.89 -14.94 12.16
CA HIS A 81 3.38 -14.05 13.20
C HIS A 81 3.02 -12.61 12.85
N THR A 82 2.92 -11.77 13.87
CA THR A 82 2.92 -10.31 13.73
C THR A 82 4.35 -9.81 13.88
N ILE A 83 4.76 -8.87 13.04
CA ILE A 83 6.01 -8.14 13.23
C ILE A 83 5.69 -6.88 14.02
N ASN A 84 5.91 -6.92 15.35
CA ASN A 84 5.84 -5.75 16.22
C ASN A 84 6.99 -5.76 17.25
N ALA A 85 7.17 -4.65 17.97
CA ALA A 85 8.29 -4.50 18.90
C ALA A 85 8.35 -5.63 19.96
N ASP A 86 7.19 -6.00 20.52
CA ASP A 86 7.11 -7.01 21.59
C ASP A 86 7.44 -8.43 21.09
N THR A 87 6.84 -8.84 19.96
CA THR A 87 7.10 -10.16 19.37
C THR A 87 8.52 -10.29 18.86
N ALA A 88 9.07 -9.23 18.25
CA ALA A 88 10.46 -9.20 17.81
C ALA A 88 11.42 -9.29 19.01
N HIS A 89 11.13 -8.55 20.10
CA HIS A 89 11.92 -8.65 21.32
C HIS A 89 11.90 -10.06 21.91
N GLY A 90 10.72 -10.69 21.99
CA GLY A 90 10.57 -12.06 22.46
C GLY A 90 11.34 -13.08 21.61
N ARG A 91 11.27 -12.96 20.28
CA ARG A 91 12.04 -13.81 19.34
C ARG A 91 13.55 -13.62 19.50
N LEU A 92 14.00 -12.38 19.64
CA LEU A 92 15.42 -12.07 19.83
C LEU A 92 15.96 -12.71 21.12
N LEU A 93 15.22 -12.61 22.23
CA LEU A 93 15.59 -13.21 23.50
C LEU A 93 15.57 -14.74 23.45
N ALA A 94 14.65 -15.34 22.69
CA ALA A 94 14.58 -16.79 22.50
C ALA A 94 15.76 -17.34 21.69
N GLY A 95 16.41 -16.50 20.86
CA GLY A 95 17.52 -16.93 19.99
C GLY A 95 17.12 -17.95 18.93
N ASP A 96 15.82 -18.03 18.59
CA ASP A 96 15.27 -19.00 17.64
C ASP A 96 14.83 -18.33 16.33
N LEU A 97 15.60 -18.60 15.28
CA LEU A 97 15.35 -18.13 13.92
C LEU A 97 14.49 -19.10 13.10
N ALA A 98 14.00 -20.19 13.68
CA ALA A 98 13.14 -21.12 12.97
C ALA A 98 11.74 -20.53 12.74
N PRO A 99 11.09 -20.86 11.62
CA PRO A 99 9.73 -20.41 11.33
C PRO A 99 8.67 -20.97 12.28
N GLY A 100 9.00 -22.02 13.03
CA GLY A 100 8.13 -22.68 13.98
C GLY A 100 7.06 -23.54 13.30
N ALA A 101 6.20 -24.17 14.12
CA ALA A 101 5.20 -25.13 13.65
C ALA A 101 4.15 -24.52 12.70
N GLY A 102 3.90 -23.20 12.79
CA GLY A 102 2.94 -22.50 11.93
C GLY A 102 3.29 -22.57 10.45
N PHE A 103 4.58 -22.60 10.10
CA PHE A 103 5.00 -22.70 8.70
C PHE A 103 4.80 -24.09 8.11
N GLU A 104 4.99 -25.15 8.91
CA GLU A 104 4.66 -26.50 8.48
C GLU A 104 3.15 -26.68 8.33
N ALA A 105 2.34 -26.08 9.20
CA ALA A 105 0.89 -26.05 9.03
C ALA A 105 0.46 -25.28 7.76
N LEU A 106 1.13 -24.17 7.43
CA LEU A 106 0.91 -23.45 6.18
C LEU A 106 1.20 -24.35 4.97
N LYS A 107 2.36 -25.02 4.94
CA LYS A 107 2.69 -25.97 3.85
C LYS A 107 1.63 -27.04 3.68
N GLN A 108 1.20 -27.66 4.77
CA GLN A 108 0.16 -28.70 4.74
C GLN A 108 -1.16 -28.15 4.19
N ARG A 109 -1.57 -26.96 4.61
CA ARG A 109 -2.78 -26.30 4.09
C ARG A 109 -2.67 -26.03 2.59
N LEU A 110 -1.53 -25.52 2.12
CA LEU A 110 -1.28 -25.27 0.70
C LEU A 110 -1.28 -26.54 -0.15
N GLN A 111 -0.84 -27.66 0.42
CA GLN A 111 -0.88 -28.97 -0.25
C GLN A 111 -2.30 -29.56 -0.30
N GLN A 112 -3.13 -29.29 0.72
CA GLN A 112 -4.52 -29.75 0.78
C GLN A 112 -5.43 -28.95 -0.16
N GLY A 113 -5.17 -27.65 -0.32
CA GLY A 113 -5.90 -26.77 -1.23
C GLY A 113 -5.40 -26.82 -2.68
N ALA A 114 -5.00 -28.00 -3.18
CA ALA A 114 -4.27 -28.16 -4.45
C ALA A 114 -4.97 -27.59 -5.71
N ASP A 115 -6.27 -27.31 -5.63
CA ASP A 115 -7.06 -26.70 -6.70
C ASP A 115 -6.96 -25.17 -6.75
N ASP A 116 -6.52 -24.53 -5.66
CA ASP A 116 -6.37 -23.09 -5.53
C ASP A 116 -4.88 -22.68 -5.58
N LEU A 117 -4.56 -21.63 -6.32
CA LEU A 117 -3.27 -20.97 -6.24
C LEU A 117 -3.24 -20.06 -5.01
N ALA A 118 -2.26 -20.23 -4.11
CA ALA A 118 -2.08 -19.33 -2.99
C ALA A 118 -1.23 -18.10 -3.37
N LEU A 119 -1.85 -16.93 -3.40
CA LEU A 119 -1.16 -15.66 -3.54
C LEU A 119 -0.73 -15.16 -2.16
N LEU A 120 0.56 -15.13 -1.91
CA LEU A 120 1.13 -14.73 -0.63
C LEU A 120 1.86 -13.39 -0.76
N GLU A 121 1.36 -12.35 -0.07
CA GLU A 121 2.06 -11.08 0.04
C GLU A 121 3.16 -11.20 1.11
N ALA A 122 4.41 -11.03 0.71
CA ALA A 122 5.54 -11.06 1.61
C ALA A 122 5.79 -9.69 2.26
N ALA A 123 6.71 -9.66 3.23
CA ALA A 123 7.10 -8.45 3.93
C ALA A 123 7.72 -7.38 3.00
N GLY A 124 7.97 -6.20 3.55
CA GLY A 124 8.44 -5.00 2.86
C GLY A 124 9.84 -5.08 2.25
N SER A 125 10.66 -6.07 2.60
CA SER A 125 11.99 -6.25 2.01
C SER A 125 12.39 -7.73 1.92
N LEU A 126 13.54 -8.00 1.30
CA LEU A 126 14.13 -9.35 1.23
C LEU A 126 14.51 -9.90 2.62
N SER A 127 14.91 -9.03 3.55
CA SER A 127 15.44 -9.39 4.87
C SER A 127 14.41 -9.26 5.99
N GLU A 128 13.32 -8.53 5.77
CA GLU A 128 12.25 -8.44 6.75
C GLU A 128 11.64 -9.84 6.99
N GLY A 129 11.50 -10.22 8.26
CA GLY A 129 11.07 -11.57 8.65
C GLY A 129 12.19 -12.58 8.92
N GLN A 130 13.47 -12.23 8.74
CA GLN A 130 14.61 -13.12 9.04
C GLN A 130 14.61 -13.62 10.49
N LEU A 131 14.27 -12.74 11.45
CA LEU A 131 14.15 -13.08 12.87
C LEU A 131 13.09 -14.16 13.13
N TYR A 132 12.11 -14.27 12.24
CA TYR A 132 11.02 -15.23 12.31
C TYR A 132 11.25 -16.44 11.40
N GLY A 133 12.36 -16.52 10.65
CA GLY A 133 12.57 -17.57 9.64
C GLY A 133 11.62 -17.49 8.43
N LEU A 134 10.97 -16.33 8.22
CA LEU A 134 9.91 -16.12 7.25
C LEU A 134 10.21 -14.96 6.29
N SER A 135 11.49 -14.65 6.08
CA SER A 135 11.89 -13.70 5.04
C SER A 135 11.46 -14.15 3.65
N LEU A 136 11.41 -13.24 2.69
CA LEU A 136 10.99 -13.56 1.32
C LEU A 136 11.78 -14.74 0.73
N VAL A 137 13.10 -14.75 0.94
CA VAL A 137 13.98 -15.82 0.43
C VAL A 137 13.71 -17.15 1.14
N GLN A 138 13.46 -17.12 2.45
CA GLN A 138 13.14 -18.32 3.23
C GLN A 138 11.77 -18.89 2.85
N LEU A 139 10.76 -18.03 2.66
CA LEU A 139 9.43 -18.41 2.18
C LEU A 139 9.50 -19.02 0.77
N ALA A 140 10.20 -18.37 -0.16
CA ALA A 140 10.32 -18.83 -1.54
C ALA A 140 10.97 -20.22 -1.62
N ARG A 141 12.07 -20.43 -0.88
CA ARG A 141 12.74 -21.73 -0.84
C ARG A 141 11.92 -22.79 -0.09
N GLY A 142 11.33 -22.43 1.04
CA GLY A 142 10.58 -23.37 1.86
C GLY A 142 9.26 -23.82 1.23
N LEU A 143 8.64 -22.98 0.41
CA LEU A 143 7.40 -23.29 -0.33
C LEU A 143 7.65 -23.72 -1.78
N GLU A 144 8.92 -23.70 -2.24
CA GLU A 144 9.28 -23.86 -3.66
C GLU A 144 8.46 -22.95 -4.58
N ALA A 145 8.18 -21.74 -4.10
CA ALA A 145 7.24 -20.82 -4.71
C ALA A 145 7.97 -19.78 -5.57
N PRO A 146 7.53 -19.55 -6.83
CA PRO A 146 8.03 -18.44 -7.63
C PRO A 146 7.73 -17.09 -6.96
N VAL A 147 8.59 -16.11 -7.23
CA VAL A 147 8.49 -14.76 -6.66
C VAL A 147 8.31 -13.72 -7.76
N VAL A 148 7.31 -12.87 -7.63
CA VAL A 148 7.20 -11.61 -8.39
C VAL A 148 7.62 -10.47 -7.47
N LEU A 149 8.60 -9.68 -7.88
CA LEU A 149 9.04 -8.52 -7.11
C LEU A 149 8.35 -7.26 -7.62
N VAL A 150 7.89 -6.42 -6.70
CA VAL A 150 7.43 -5.07 -6.99
C VAL A 150 8.50 -4.08 -6.56
N HIS A 151 9.03 -3.35 -7.54
CA HIS A 151 10.20 -2.49 -7.38
C HIS A 151 9.84 -1.02 -7.59
N PRO A 152 10.06 -0.14 -6.61
CA PRO A 152 9.88 1.30 -6.82
C PRO A 152 11.03 1.82 -7.69
N TRP A 153 10.73 2.19 -8.94
CA TRP A 153 11.74 2.75 -9.84
C TRP A 153 12.08 4.19 -9.44
N GLN A 154 13.37 4.49 -9.40
CA GLN A 154 13.88 5.85 -9.17
C GLN A 154 14.77 6.25 -10.34
N ASP A 155 15.86 5.49 -10.54
CA ASP A 155 16.75 5.59 -11.69
C ASP A 155 17.55 4.27 -11.82
N SER A 156 18.49 4.22 -12.77
CA SER A 156 19.28 3.02 -13.05
C SER A 156 20.07 2.47 -11.86
N ARG A 157 20.35 3.27 -10.82
CA ARG A 157 21.03 2.81 -9.61
C ARG A 157 20.12 1.98 -8.71
N SER A 158 18.79 2.16 -8.80
CA SER A 158 17.86 1.35 -8.00
C SER A 158 17.81 -0.12 -8.45
N VAL A 159 18.46 -0.46 -9.56
CA VAL A 159 18.59 -1.84 -10.05
C VAL A 159 19.48 -2.71 -9.16
N ASP A 160 20.40 -2.13 -8.38
CA ASP A 160 21.29 -2.89 -7.50
C ASP A 160 20.51 -3.81 -6.54
N ALA A 161 19.41 -3.32 -5.98
CA ALA A 161 18.52 -4.09 -5.13
C ALA A 161 17.88 -5.29 -5.86
N LEU A 162 17.56 -5.13 -7.16
CA LEU A 162 17.03 -6.22 -7.98
C LEU A 162 18.09 -7.26 -8.32
N LEU A 163 19.33 -6.83 -8.55
CA LEU A 163 20.45 -7.74 -8.80
C LEU A 163 20.78 -8.55 -7.54
N GLU A 164 20.74 -7.92 -6.37
CA GLU A 164 20.85 -8.61 -5.09
C GLU A 164 19.71 -9.63 -4.91
N ALA A 165 18.47 -9.21 -5.14
CA ALA A 165 17.30 -10.09 -5.05
C ALA A 165 17.43 -11.31 -5.96
N ARG A 166 17.83 -11.10 -7.22
CA ARG A 166 18.12 -12.14 -8.20
C ARG A 166 19.21 -13.08 -7.69
N SER A 167 20.30 -12.56 -7.12
CA SER A 167 21.38 -13.38 -6.59
C SER A 167 20.92 -14.27 -5.41
N GLN A 168 19.99 -13.80 -4.59
CA GLN A 168 19.49 -14.55 -3.43
C GLN A 168 18.39 -15.55 -3.80
N LEU A 169 17.47 -15.17 -4.70
CA LEU A 169 16.34 -16.00 -5.12
C LEU A 169 16.70 -16.98 -6.23
N GLY A 170 17.73 -16.67 -7.04
CA GLY A 170 18.13 -17.47 -8.19
C GLY A 170 16.98 -17.70 -9.15
N ASP A 171 16.80 -18.95 -9.57
CA ASP A 171 15.71 -19.36 -10.44
C ASP A 171 14.33 -19.19 -9.79
N GLY A 172 14.22 -18.95 -8.48
CA GLY A 172 12.95 -18.67 -7.81
C GLY A 172 12.33 -17.32 -8.20
N LEU A 173 13.13 -16.37 -8.73
CA LEU A 173 12.62 -15.10 -9.23
C LEU A 173 11.87 -15.35 -10.56
N ALA A 174 10.56 -15.09 -10.55
CA ALA A 174 9.72 -15.17 -11.74
C ALA A 174 9.81 -13.92 -12.61
N GLY A 175 9.88 -12.75 -11.99
CA GLY A 175 10.03 -11.49 -12.69
C GLY A 175 9.71 -10.30 -11.79
N VAL A 176 9.70 -9.11 -12.39
CA VAL A 176 9.61 -7.83 -11.69
C VAL A 176 8.52 -6.96 -12.29
N VAL A 177 7.82 -6.21 -11.45
CA VAL A 177 6.98 -5.08 -11.83
C VAL A 177 7.67 -3.80 -11.37
N LEU A 178 8.05 -2.94 -12.32
CA LEU A 178 8.57 -1.61 -12.02
C LEU A 178 7.36 -0.71 -11.69
N ASN A 179 7.34 -0.13 -10.50
CA ASN A 179 6.24 0.68 -10.00
C ASN A 179 6.72 2.09 -9.61
N ILE A 180 5.78 3.00 -9.37
CA ILE A 180 6.04 4.39 -8.95
C ILE A 180 6.87 5.16 -10.00
N VAL A 181 6.73 4.80 -11.28
CA VAL A 181 7.46 5.45 -12.38
C VAL A 181 6.82 6.79 -12.71
N GLU A 182 7.60 7.84 -12.96
CA GLU A 182 7.02 9.11 -13.43
C GLU A 182 6.26 8.90 -14.77
N PRO A 183 5.04 9.43 -14.93
CA PRO A 183 4.20 9.10 -16.09
C PRO A 183 4.85 9.40 -17.46
N ASP A 184 5.67 10.45 -17.54
CA ASP A 184 6.44 10.85 -18.71
C ASP A 184 7.61 9.91 -19.02
N GLN A 185 8.12 9.19 -18.01
CA GLN A 185 9.23 8.25 -18.15
C GLN A 185 8.80 6.84 -18.59
N VAL A 186 7.52 6.47 -18.41
CA VAL A 186 7.02 5.10 -18.66
C VAL A 186 7.38 4.58 -20.06
N SER A 187 7.17 5.39 -21.10
CA SER A 187 7.45 4.97 -22.48
C SER A 187 8.94 4.74 -22.72
N GLN A 188 9.80 5.61 -22.17
CA GLN A 188 11.25 5.49 -22.29
C GLN A 188 11.75 4.24 -21.55
N LEU A 189 11.31 4.01 -20.31
CA LEU A 189 11.70 2.82 -19.54
C LEU A 189 11.34 1.53 -20.26
N ARG A 190 10.14 1.47 -20.86
CA ARG A 190 9.71 0.30 -21.63
C ARG A 190 10.60 0.02 -22.83
N GLN A 191 11.14 1.04 -23.48
CA GLN A 191 11.96 0.90 -24.68
C GLN A 191 13.44 0.62 -24.37
N GLU A 192 13.97 1.23 -23.31
CA GLU A 192 15.42 1.21 -23.03
C GLU A 192 15.77 0.31 -21.84
N VAL A 193 15.06 0.46 -20.73
CA VAL A 193 15.41 -0.19 -19.45
C VAL A 193 14.91 -1.62 -19.40
N VAL A 194 13.67 -1.88 -19.84
CA VAL A 194 13.10 -3.24 -19.83
C VAL A 194 13.98 -4.24 -20.61
N PRO A 195 14.38 -3.99 -21.87
CA PRO A 195 15.28 -4.91 -22.58
C PRO A 195 16.68 -5.02 -21.95
N ALA A 196 17.14 -3.99 -21.22
CA ALA A 196 18.39 -4.06 -20.48
C ALA A 196 18.29 -5.00 -19.26
N LEU A 197 17.18 -4.93 -18.52
CA LEU A 197 16.89 -5.83 -17.40
C LEU A 197 16.68 -7.27 -17.87
N GLU A 198 16.03 -7.48 -19.02
CA GLU A 198 15.86 -8.82 -19.61
C GLU A 198 17.18 -9.43 -20.07
N ARG A 199 18.12 -8.63 -20.62
CA ARG A 199 19.52 -9.08 -20.85
C ARG A 199 20.24 -9.40 -19.53
N LEU A 200 19.84 -8.72 -18.46
CA LEU A 200 20.07 -9.04 -17.05
C LEU A 200 19.66 -10.47 -16.66
N GLY A 201 18.76 -11.05 -17.44
CA GLY A 201 17.94 -12.23 -17.16
C GLY A 201 16.76 -11.95 -16.23
N ILE A 202 16.41 -10.69 -15.99
CA ILE A 202 15.31 -10.28 -15.12
C ILE A 202 14.11 -9.97 -16.01
N ASP A 203 13.12 -10.86 -15.99
CA ASP A 203 11.88 -10.65 -16.73
C ASP A 203 11.08 -9.50 -16.12
N VAL A 204 10.57 -8.59 -16.95
CA VAL A 204 9.77 -7.45 -16.49
C VAL A 204 8.33 -7.62 -16.95
N PHE A 205 7.43 -7.84 -16.01
CA PHE A 205 6.00 -8.03 -16.28
C PHE A 205 5.24 -6.71 -16.45
N GLY A 206 5.80 -5.57 -16.04
CA GLY A 206 5.12 -4.31 -16.20
C GLY A 206 5.91 -3.10 -15.76
N VAL A 207 5.50 -1.94 -16.28
CA VAL A 207 5.98 -0.62 -15.90
C VAL A 207 4.77 0.23 -15.56
N MET A 208 4.53 0.42 -14.26
CA MET A 208 3.37 1.08 -13.68
C MET A 208 3.72 2.53 -13.30
N PRO A 209 2.97 3.52 -13.79
CA PRO A 209 3.18 4.90 -13.40
C PRO A 209 2.76 5.14 -11.94
N ARG A 210 3.40 6.11 -11.29
CA ARG A 210 2.88 6.68 -10.05
C ARG A 210 1.51 7.32 -10.32
N SER A 211 0.60 7.19 -9.37
CA SER A 211 -0.71 7.82 -9.41
C SER A 211 -0.95 8.63 -8.13
N PRO A 212 -1.33 9.92 -8.23
CA PRO A 212 -1.75 10.71 -7.08
C PRO A 212 -2.90 10.05 -6.31
N MET A 213 -3.83 9.41 -7.02
CA MET A 213 -4.98 8.71 -6.43
C MET A 213 -4.53 7.57 -5.48
N LEU A 214 -3.53 6.78 -5.87
CA LEU A 214 -3.03 5.68 -5.03
C LEU A 214 -2.22 6.16 -3.83
N ARG A 215 -1.65 7.38 -3.90
CA ARG A 215 -0.93 8.02 -2.79
C ARG A 215 -1.79 8.95 -1.95
N SER A 216 -3.06 9.09 -2.30
CA SER A 216 -3.97 9.97 -1.57
C SER A 216 -4.26 9.41 -0.19
N ILE A 217 -4.65 10.27 0.75
CA ILE A 217 -5.04 9.91 2.11
C ILE A 217 -6.49 10.35 2.34
N SER A 218 -7.31 9.53 3.01
CA SER A 218 -8.66 9.95 3.35
C SER A 218 -8.64 11.03 4.44
N VAL A 219 -9.68 11.88 4.47
CA VAL A 219 -9.84 12.87 5.53
C VAL A 219 -10.06 12.19 6.89
N GLU A 220 -10.72 11.05 6.91
CA GLU A 220 -10.87 10.19 8.09
C GLU A 220 -9.51 9.78 8.66
N GLU A 221 -8.60 9.32 7.80
CA GLU A 221 -7.26 8.89 8.20
C GLU A 221 -6.41 10.07 8.69
N LEU A 222 -6.55 11.24 8.03
CA LEU A 222 -5.94 12.48 8.50
C LEU A 222 -6.42 12.85 9.90
N ALA A 223 -7.74 12.84 10.11
CA ALA A 223 -8.33 13.19 11.40
C ALA A 223 -7.83 12.25 12.50
N ARG A 224 -7.78 10.94 12.22
CA ARG A 224 -7.28 9.93 13.15
C ARG A 224 -5.81 10.14 13.53
N ARG A 225 -4.92 10.26 12.54
CA ARG A 225 -3.47 10.43 12.77
C ARG A 225 -3.12 11.72 13.49
N LEU A 226 -3.89 12.77 13.25
CA LEU A 226 -3.71 14.07 13.88
C LEU A 226 -4.42 14.20 15.23
N GLY A 227 -5.20 13.19 15.65
CA GLY A 227 -6.11 13.33 16.79
C GLY A 227 -7.06 14.52 16.64
N ALA A 228 -7.45 14.84 15.40
CA ALA A 228 -8.18 16.05 15.08
C ALA A 228 -9.65 15.94 15.47
N ARG A 229 -10.21 17.06 15.96
CA ARG A 229 -11.65 17.22 16.15
C ARG A 229 -12.27 17.67 14.83
N VAL A 230 -13.23 16.90 14.32
CA VAL A 230 -14.04 17.28 13.16
C VAL A 230 -15.05 18.36 13.59
N LEU A 231 -15.01 19.53 12.97
CA LEU A 231 -15.89 20.66 13.29
C LEU A 231 -17.18 20.67 12.44
N CYS A 232 -17.10 20.23 11.19
CA CYS A 232 -18.24 20.13 10.27
C CYS A 232 -18.01 19.03 9.22
N CYS A 233 -19.07 18.68 8.49
CA CYS A 233 -19.08 17.70 7.39
C CYS A 233 -18.51 16.31 7.76
N SER A 234 -18.95 15.75 8.90
CA SER A 234 -18.52 14.41 9.35
C SER A 234 -18.89 13.28 8.37
N GLU A 235 -19.83 13.53 7.49
CA GLU A 235 -20.27 12.62 6.42
C GLU A 235 -19.33 12.60 5.20
N GLN A 236 -18.43 13.58 5.09
CA GLN A 236 -17.50 13.74 3.95
C GLN A 236 -16.05 13.32 4.31
N LEU A 237 -15.87 12.50 5.35
CA LEU A 237 -14.52 12.06 5.76
C LEU A 237 -13.86 11.06 4.80
N ASN A 238 -14.64 10.51 3.86
CA ASN A 238 -14.18 9.60 2.81
C ASN A 238 -13.50 10.31 1.63
N LEU A 239 -13.49 11.66 1.60
CA LEU A 239 -12.80 12.43 0.57
C LEU A 239 -11.29 12.13 0.58
N LEU A 240 -10.67 12.14 -0.59
CA LEU A 240 -9.27 11.78 -0.79
C LEU A 240 -8.42 13.02 -1.04
N VAL A 241 -7.40 13.19 -0.21
CA VAL A 241 -6.42 14.27 -0.29
C VAL A 241 -5.18 13.77 -1.03
N GLU A 242 -4.86 14.41 -2.16
CA GLU A 242 -3.69 14.07 -2.98
C GLU A 242 -2.45 14.91 -2.62
N THR A 243 -2.63 16.12 -2.09
CA THR A 243 -1.53 17.04 -1.83
C THR A 243 -1.80 17.95 -0.64
N LEU A 244 -0.77 18.30 0.12
CA LEU A 244 -0.86 19.29 1.19
C LEU A 244 -0.54 20.69 0.68
N SER A 245 -1.20 21.70 1.24
CA SER A 245 -0.84 23.10 1.05
C SER A 245 -0.83 23.83 2.38
N ILE A 246 0.24 24.58 2.65
CA ILE A 246 0.42 25.27 3.93
C ILE A 246 0.10 26.76 3.76
N GLY A 247 -0.92 27.21 4.46
CA GLY A 247 -1.38 28.60 4.58
C GLY A 247 -0.54 29.45 5.53
N ALA A 248 0.78 29.30 5.57
CA ALA A 248 1.67 30.10 6.41
C ALA A 248 2.07 31.45 5.78
N MET A 249 1.74 31.64 4.50
CA MET A 249 2.15 32.80 3.69
C MET A 249 1.02 33.84 3.52
N SER A 250 1.24 34.87 2.69
CA SER A 250 0.18 35.81 2.31
C SER A 250 -0.87 35.13 1.42
N VAL A 251 -2.12 35.63 1.44
CA VAL A 251 -3.22 35.08 0.61
C VAL A 251 -2.88 35.10 -0.88
N ASN A 252 -2.25 36.18 -1.37
CA ASN A 252 -1.88 36.31 -2.78
C ASN A 252 -0.87 35.23 -3.21
N SER A 253 0.08 34.91 -2.34
CA SER A 253 1.03 33.82 -2.56
C SER A 253 0.34 32.45 -2.49
N ALA A 254 -0.56 32.26 -1.51
CA ALA A 254 -1.31 31.01 -1.36
C ALA A 254 -2.19 30.70 -2.58
N MET A 255 -2.80 31.71 -3.20
CA MET A 255 -3.63 31.57 -4.41
C MET A 255 -2.87 31.05 -5.63
N GLU A 256 -1.55 31.27 -5.73
CA GLU A 256 -0.73 30.65 -6.79
C GLU A 256 -0.59 29.14 -6.58
N PHE A 257 -0.44 28.71 -5.32
CA PHE A 257 -0.36 27.29 -4.97
C PHE A 257 -1.71 26.60 -5.15
N PHE A 258 -2.80 27.24 -4.70
CA PHE A 258 -4.15 26.69 -4.82
C PHE A 258 -4.61 26.47 -6.26
N ARG A 259 -4.16 27.32 -7.20
CA ARG A 259 -4.52 27.20 -8.62
C ARG A 259 -3.80 26.07 -9.36
N ARG A 260 -2.66 25.60 -8.86
CA ARG A 260 -1.81 24.61 -9.56
C ARG A 260 -2.05 23.18 -9.10
N ARG A 261 -2.74 22.99 -7.97
CA ARG A 261 -2.93 21.71 -7.30
C ARG A 261 -4.42 21.37 -7.24
N ARG A 262 -4.72 20.08 -7.14
CA ARG A 262 -6.08 19.55 -7.04
C ARG A 262 -6.19 18.70 -5.79
N ASN A 263 -7.41 18.53 -5.32
CA ASN A 263 -7.74 17.62 -4.22
C ASN A 263 -6.83 17.82 -2.99
N MET A 264 -6.70 19.06 -2.53
CA MET A 264 -5.74 19.42 -1.49
C MET A 264 -6.32 19.35 -0.08
N ALA A 265 -5.47 19.09 0.91
CA ALA A 265 -5.72 19.53 2.27
C ALA A 265 -4.95 20.83 2.54
N VAL A 266 -5.66 21.85 3.02
CA VAL A 266 -5.06 23.14 3.36
C VAL A 266 -4.87 23.23 4.86
N ILE A 267 -3.65 23.47 5.31
CA ILE A 267 -3.30 23.64 6.73
C ILE A 267 -3.09 25.12 6.99
N THR A 268 -3.83 25.72 7.92
CA THR A 268 -3.69 27.15 8.23
C THR A 268 -4.01 27.44 9.69
N GLY A 269 -3.51 28.57 10.20
CA GLY A 269 -3.88 29.05 11.54
C GLY A 269 -5.37 29.34 11.65
N ALA A 270 -5.96 29.04 12.79
CA ALA A 270 -7.37 29.32 13.07
C ALA A 270 -7.72 30.83 13.05
N ASP A 271 -6.72 31.70 13.22
CA ASP A 271 -6.82 33.15 13.15
C ASP A 271 -6.74 33.72 11.71
N ARG A 272 -6.41 32.89 10.72
CA ARG A 272 -6.24 33.30 9.31
C ARG A 272 -7.50 33.10 8.46
N THR A 273 -8.59 33.78 8.83
CA THR A 273 -9.88 33.70 8.13
C THR A 273 -9.78 34.01 6.63
N ASP A 274 -8.89 34.93 6.26
CA ASP A 274 -8.61 35.31 4.88
C ASP A 274 -8.12 34.11 4.02
N ILE A 275 -7.21 33.30 4.55
CA ILE A 275 -6.73 32.08 3.88
C ILE A 275 -7.80 30.98 3.93
N GLN A 276 -8.49 30.83 5.06
CA GLN A 276 -9.50 29.79 5.23
C GLN A 276 -10.60 29.92 4.17
N LEU A 277 -11.13 31.13 3.96
CA LEU A 277 -12.13 31.39 2.92
C LEU A 277 -11.56 31.20 1.51
N ALA A 278 -10.33 31.68 1.25
CA ALA A 278 -9.68 31.48 -0.05
C ALA A 278 -9.43 30.00 -0.37
N ALA A 279 -9.15 29.18 0.64
CA ALA A 279 -8.97 27.75 0.52
C ALA A 279 -10.28 27.04 0.19
N LEU A 280 -11.39 27.42 0.82
CA LEU A 280 -12.72 26.87 0.52
C LEU A 280 -13.16 27.13 -0.92
N GLU A 281 -12.79 28.27 -1.50
CA GLU A 281 -13.08 28.60 -2.90
C GLU A 281 -12.12 27.91 -3.90
N ALA A 282 -11.16 27.11 -3.43
CA ALA A 282 -10.22 26.35 -4.24
C ALA A 282 -10.58 24.84 -4.28
N SER A 283 -9.77 24.04 -4.98
CA SER A 283 -9.93 22.57 -5.02
C SER A 283 -9.43 21.91 -3.72
N THR A 284 -10.11 22.22 -2.61
CA THR A 284 -9.79 21.78 -1.26
C THR A 284 -10.76 20.69 -0.82
N GLN A 285 -10.22 19.55 -0.40
CA GLN A 285 -10.97 18.38 0.12
C GLN A 285 -11.05 18.40 1.64
N CYS A 286 -10.18 19.16 2.31
CA CYS A 286 -10.15 19.28 3.76
C CYS A 286 -9.43 20.57 4.18
N LEU A 287 -9.99 21.27 5.16
CA LEU A 287 -9.33 22.40 5.82
C LEU A 287 -8.87 21.97 7.22
N ILE A 288 -7.59 22.14 7.53
CA ILE A 288 -7.00 21.77 8.81
C ILE A 288 -6.58 23.04 9.52
N LEU A 289 -7.17 23.29 10.68
CA LEU A 289 -6.98 24.49 11.48
C LEU A 289 -6.07 24.21 12.67
N THR A 290 -4.92 24.89 12.71
CA THR A 290 -3.94 24.78 13.80
C THR A 290 -4.02 25.95 14.78
N GLY A 291 -3.42 25.81 15.96
CA GLY A 291 -3.33 26.86 16.99
C GLY A 291 -4.51 26.88 17.96
N VAL A 292 -4.62 27.91 18.82
CA VAL A 292 -5.53 27.90 19.98
C VAL A 292 -6.93 28.46 19.67
N GLY A 293 -7.09 29.23 18.58
CA GLY A 293 -8.37 29.87 18.24
C GLY A 293 -9.41 28.93 17.65
N GLU A 294 -10.70 29.26 17.82
CA GLU A 294 -11.82 28.63 17.11
C GLU A 294 -12.13 29.39 15.82
N PRO A 295 -12.54 28.70 14.73
CA PRO A 295 -12.95 29.39 13.51
C PRO A 295 -14.25 30.17 13.71
N LEU A 296 -14.46 31.18 12.87
CA LEU A 296 -15.71 31.94 12.83
C LEU A 296 -16.87 31.04 12.38
N PRO A 297 -18.08 31.16 12.95
CA PRO A 297 -19.25 30.39 12.50
C PRO A 297 -19.56 30.55 11.01
N GLN A 298 -19.27 31.74 10.44
CA GLN A 298 -19.44 32.00 9.01
C GLN A 298 -18.55 31.11 8.14
N LEU A 299 -17.36 30.74 8.61
CA LEU A 299 -16.49 29.81 7.91
C LEU A 299 -17.11 28.41 7.88
N LEU A 300 -17.61 27.93 9.02
CA LEU A 300 -18.19 26.59 9.14
C LEU A 300 -19.43 26.47 8.26
N ASN A 301 -20.32 27.47 8.27
CA ASN A 301 -21.47 27.48 7.37
C ASN A 301 -21.06 27.43 5.90
N ARG A 302 -20.01 28.17 5.52
CA ARG A 302 -19.50 28.17 4.14
C ARG A 302 -18.86 26.84 3.77
N ALA A 303 -18.16 26.21 4.71
CA ALA A 303 -17.57 24.90 4.51
C ALA A 303 -18.64 23.81 4.35
N GLU A 304 -19.74 23.90 5.11
CA GLU A 304 -20.91 23.02 4.96
C GLU A 304 -21.60 23.19 3.60
N GLU A 305 -21.80 24.43 3.14
CA GLU A 305 -22.34 24.70 1.80
C GLU A 305 -21.49 24.11 0.67
N LEU A 306 -20.18 24.02 0.88
CA LEU A 306 -19.22 23.50 -0.10
C LEU A 306 -18.86 22.03 0.15
N GLU A 307 -19.45 21.40 1.16
CA GLU A 307 -19.19 20.01 1.58
C GLU A 307 -17.70 19.74 1.88
N VAL A 308 -16.99 20.72 2.45
CA VAL A 308 -15.57 20.62 2.80
C VAL A 308 -15.42 20.40 4.31
N PRO A 309 -14.92 19.23 4.76
CA PRO A 309 -14.59 18.99 6.16
C PRO A 309 -13.59 20.01 6.72
N VAL A 310 -13.88 20.49 7.94
CA VAL A 310 -12.97 21.32 8.72
C VAL A 310 -12.50 20.52 9.93
N LEU A 311 -11.20 20.27 9.99
CA LEU A 311 -10.51 19.60 11.09
C LEU A 311 -9.82 20.61 11.99
N LYS A 312 -9.92 20.40 13.30
CA LYS A 312 -9.22 21.18 14.32
C LYS A 312 -8.18 20.32 15.00
N VAL A 313 -6.94 20.79 15.03
CA VAL A 313 -5.84 20.12 15.72
C VAL A 313 -5.25 21.01 16.79
N ASP A 314 -4.77 20.38 17.87
CA ASP A 314 -4.10 21.06 18.98
C ASP A 314 -2.60 21.29 18.71
N HIS A 315 -2.06 20.64 17.67
CA HIS A 315 -0.68 20.77 17.24
C HIS A 315 -0.40 22.11 16.55
N ASP A 316 0.87 22.53 16.55
CA ASP A 316 1.33 23.64 15.71
C ASP A 316 1.38 23.22 14.23
N THR A 317 1.49 24.21 13.34
CA THR A 317 1.50 23.99 11.88
C THR A 317 2.64 23.10 11.43
N LEU A 318 3.84 23.21 12.01
CA LEU A 318 4.99 22.41 11.59
C LEU A 318 4.80 20.94 12.00
N SER A 319 4.44 20.70 13.26
CA SER A 319 4.16 19.36 13.78
C SER A 319 3.02 18.67 13.00
N THR A 320 1.98 19.43 12.65
CA THR A 320 0.87 18.93 11.81
C THR A 320 1.35 18.52 10.43
N VAL A 321 2.22 19.31 9.79
CA VAL A 321 2.80 18.99 8.48
C VAL A 321 3.64 17.72 8.54
N GLU A 322 4.53 17.59 9.54
CA GLU A 322 5.40 16.43 9.69
C GLU A 322 4.60 15.13 9.84
N VAL A 323 3.54 15.13 10.65
CA VAL A 323 2.65 13.97 10.83
C VAL A 323 1.98 13.57 9.52
N ILE A 324 1.51 14.56 8.73
CA ILE A 324 0.79 14.26 7.49
C ILE A 324 1.76 13.85 6.36
N GLU A 325 2.93 14.48 6.25
CA GLU A 325 3.94 14.07 5.26
C GLU A 325 4.43 12.64 5.52
N ALA A 326 4.60 12.27 6.79
CA ALA A 326 4.86 10.90 7.17
C ALA A 326 3.70 9.94 6.84
N ALA A 327 2.48 10.44 6.71
CA ALA A 327 1.31 9.62 6.39
C ALA A 327 1.10 9.42 4.88
N ILE A 328 1.16 10.47 4.06
CA ILE A 328 0.86 10.46 2.61
C ILE A 328 1.78 9.50 1.80
N GLY A 329 2.96 9.18 2.32
CA GLY A 329 3.87 8.20 1.73
C GLY A 329 3.62 6.74 2.12
N HIS A 330 2.86 6.50 3.19
CA HIS A 330 2.73 5.20 3.85
C HIS A 330 1.28 4.71 3.93
N VAL A 331 0.36 5.33 3.17
CA VAL A 331 -1.07 5.01 3.21
C VAL A 331 -1.35 3.64 2.61
N ARG A 332 -2.12 2.83 3.34
CA ARG A 332 -2.59 1.51 2.89
C ARG A 332 -3.67 1.66 1.80
N LEU A 333 -3.92 0.58 1.08
CA LEU A 333 -4.97 0.52 0.04
C LEU A 333 -6.35 0.17 0.63
N HIS A 334 -6.74 0.67 1.81
CA HIS A 334 -7.99 0.24 2.45
C HIS A 334 -9.26 0.91 1.91
N GLU A 335 -9.14 1.81 0.93
CA GLU A 335 -10.28 2.44 0.29
C GLU A 335 -10.70 1.71 -1.01
N PRO A 336 -11.98 1.32 -1.17
CA PRO A 336 -12.47 0.61 -2.36
C PRO A 336 -12.17 1.30 -3.69
N VAL A 337 -12.18 2.64 -3.70
CA VAL A 337 -11.86 3.45 -4.88
C VAL A 337 -10.40 3.25 -5.31
N LYS A 338 -9.45 3.25 -4.36
CA LYS A 338 -8.04 2.99 -4.64
C LYS A 338 -7.83 1.57 -5.13
N ALA A 339 -8.49 0.59 -4.51
CA ALA A 339 -8.39 -0.80 -4.92
C ALA A 339 -8.89 -1.03 -6.35
N THR A 340 -10.03 -0.44 -6.71
CA THR A 340 -10.56 -0.50 -8.08
C THR A 340 -9.60 0.15 -9.07
N TYR A 341 -9.03 1.30 -8.70
CA TYR A 341 -8.05 1.99 -9.53
C TYR A 341 -6.74 1.18 -9.68
N ALA A 342 -6.25 0.55 -8.61
CA ALA A 342 -5.08 -0.33 -8.64
C ALA A 342 -5.26 -1.52 -9.58
N ILE A 343 -6.42 -2.19 -9.51
CA ILE A 343 -6.78 -3.29 -10.41
C ILE A 343 -6.72 -2.84 -11.87
N ARG A 344 -7.29 -1.66 -12.16
CA ARG A 344 -7.27 -1.08 -13.51
C ARG A 344 -5.84 -0.78 -13.97
N LEU A 345 -5.04 -0.16 -13.11
CA LEU A 345 -3.67 0.23 -13.43
C LEU A 345 -2.80 -0.99 -13.77
N VAL A 346 -2.92 -2.08 -12.99
CA VAL A 346 -2.24 -3.35 -13.28
C VAL A 346 -2.71 -3.94 -14.61
N ALA A 347 -4.01 -3.90 -14.90
CA ALA A 347 -4.54 -4.41 -16.18
C ALA A 347 -4.03 -3.62 -17.39
N GLU A 348 -3.88 -2.30 -17.26
CA GLU A 348 -3.38 -1.45 -18.33
C GLU A 348 -1.87 -1.60 -18.56
N HIS A 349 -1.09 -1.76 -17.47
CA HIS A 349 0.37 -1.63 -17.51
C HIS A 349 1.18 -2.93 -17.32
N CYS A 350 0.55 -4.02 -16.88
CA CYS A 350 1.21 -5.29 -16.64
C CYS A 350 0.71 -6.40 -17.58
N ARG A 351 1.62 -7.28 -17.97
CA ARG A 351 1.42 -8.48 -18.79
C ARG A 351 2.09 -9.64 -18.07
N PHE A 352 1.29 -10.60 -17.63
CA PHE A 352 1.73 -11.73 -16.81
C PHE A 352 1.69 -13.06 -17.59
N ASP A 353 1.63 -13.02 -18.92
CA ASP A 353 1.53 -14.20 -19.78
C ASP A 353 2.67 -15.20 -19.51
N ALA A 354 3.92 -14.71 -19.46
CA ALA A 354 5.09 -15.52 -19.11
C ALA A 354 5.01 -16.10 -17.69
N LEU A 355 4.40 -15.38 -16.74
CA LEU A 355 4.17 -15.89 -15.38
C LEU A 355 3.13 -17.01 -15.42
N TYR A 356 2.03 -16.86 -16.16
CA TYR A 356 1.00 -17.88 -16.29
C TYR A 356 1.53 -19.16 -16.94
N GLU A 357 2.33 -19.04 -17.99
CA GLU A 357 3.00 -20.19 -18.63
C GLU A 357 3.92 -20.92 -17.64
N ARG A 358 4.72 -20.16 -16.89
CA ARG A 358 5.61 -20.71 -15.86
C ARG A 358 4.85 -21.42 -14.74
N LEU A 359 3.68 -20.91 -14.37
CA LEU A 359 2.79 -21.52 -13.38
C LEU A 359 1.93 -22.65 -13.97
N LYS A 360 1.97 -22.88 -15.29
CA LYS A 360 1.12 -23.81 -16.05
C LYS A 360 -0.37 -23.52 -15.90
N LEU A 361 -0.72 -22.23 -15.83
CA LEU A 361 -2.08 -21.74 -15.74
C LEU A 361 -2.71 -21.57 -17.14
N PRO A 362 -4.04 -21.53 -17.24
CA PRO A 362 -4.71 -21.23 -18.50
C PRO A 362 -4.27 -19.87 -19.07
N ALA A 363 -4.04 -19.82 -20.37
CA ALA A 363 -3.70 -18.59 -21.08
C ALA A 363 -4.91 -17.65 -21.13
N PRO A 364 -4.71 -16.33 -21.11
CA PRO A 364 -5.79 -15.37 -21.35
C PRO A 364 -6.41 -15.61 -22.74
N VAL A 365 -7.75 -15.67 -22.77
CA VAL A 365 -8.56 -15.80 -23.99
C VAL A 365 -8.70 -14.47 -24.71
#